data_AF-A0A839NB51-F1
#
_entry.id   AF-A0A839NB51-F1
#
_cell.length_a   1.000
_cell.length_b   1.000
_cell.length_c   1.000
_cell.angle_alpha   90.00
_cell.angle_beta   90.00
_cell.angle_gamma   90.00
#
_symmetry.space_group_name_H-M   'P 1'
#
loop_
_entity.id
_entity.type
_entity.pdbx_description
1 polymer ?
#
loop_
_entity_poly.entity_id
_entity_poly.type
_entity_poly.pdbx_seq_one_letter_code
_entity_poly.pdbx_strand_id
1 'polypeptide(L)'
;MSITLIAILGVLSIVVVSAFSKRLGVAAPLALVVVGIVISYIPGTPVVQLDPELILAGVLPPLLYSSAVEMPGQDFRRNLKAISGLAVVLVVITTVGVGALFHTIMTGVSWPAAFALGAVISPTDAVAATSIGRRLGLPPRVVTMLEGEGLVNDASSLVLLRSAVAAIASSVSLWSVAGDFIRSVVIAVVIGVVVGEVMVRVRPLLRDPVLSTAMSFAVPFIAFLPAEELHASGVLATVVTGLVIGQEGPRRIAARDRWVESMNWRTITFLMESAIFLLMGIDLKPLADGVQADGHSVGRTILLGILAALAVILLRLLFVVPLVAMIRQDQRNAGGVSASPNGSKGSRPTWISSSTRRSAGVVPWCWAGRGCADRSPSPLR
;
A
#
# COMPACT_ATOMS: atom_id res chain seq x y z
N MET A 1 27.91 -11.06 -17.70
CA MET A 1 28.06 -11.01 -16.22
C MET A 1 27.25 -12.13 -15.62
N SER A 2 27.71 -12.78 -14.55
CA SER A 2 26.89 -13.77 -13.83
C SER A 2 25.69 -13.05 -13.18
N ILE A 3 24.52 -13.70 -13.14
CA ILE A 3 23.29 -13.19 -12.53
C ILE A 3 23.54 -12.70 -11.09
N THR A 4 24.40 -13.42 -10.36
CA THR A 4 24.84 -13.08 -9.00
C THR A 4 25.51 -11.70 -8.92
N LEU A 5 26.35 -11.35 -9.89
CA LEU A 5 27.04 -10.06 -9.92
C LEU A 5 26.05 -8.92 -10.15
N ILE A 6 25.09 -9.11 -11.05
CA ILE A 6 24.02 -8.13 -11.32
C ILE A 6 23.17 -7.92 -10.06
N ALA A 7 22.79 -9.00 -9.37
CA ALA A 7 22.03 -8.92 -8.13
C ALA A 7 22.79 -8.13 -7.03
N ILE A 8 24.08 -8.43 -6.83
CA ILE A 8 24.91 -7.74 -5.83
C ILE A 8 25.06 -6.25 -6.18
N LEU A 9 25.35 -5.93 -7.44
CA LEU A 9 25.46 -4.54 -7.90
C LEU A 9 24.13 -3.78 -7.78
N GLY A 10 23.01 -4.44 -8.06
CA GLY A 10 21.67 -3.89 -7.87
C GLY A 10 21.42 -3.53 -6.40
N VAL A 11 21.67 -4.47 -5.47
CA VAL A 11 21.51 -4.23 -4.03
C VAL A 11 22.45 -3.12 -3.55
N LEU A 12 23.72 -3.12 -3.98
CA LEU A 12 24.68 -2.08 -3.62
C LEU A 12 24.21 -0.71 -4.13
N SER A 13 23.71 -0.64 -5.36
CA SER A 13 23.15 0.57 -5.95
C SER A 13 21.95 1.07 -5.13
N ILE A 14 21.04 0.18 -4.75
CA ILE A 14 19.89 0.52 -3.88
C ILE A 14 20.36 1.16 -2.58
N VAL A 15 21.33 0.55 -1.90
CA VAL A 15 21.84 1.04 -0.61
C VAL A 15 22.52 2.41 -0.77
N VAL A 16 23.42 2.55 -1.74
CA VAL A 16 24.18 3.79 -1.98
C VAL A 16 23.24 4.94 -2.37
N VAL A 17 22.37 4.71 -3.35
CA VAL A 17 21.42 5.72 -3.84
C VAL A 17 20.45 6.12 -2.73
N SER A 18 19.94 5.17 -1.96
CA SER A 18 19.01 5.46 -0.86
C SER A 18 19.67 6.22 0.29
N ALA A 19 20.93 5.90 0.62
CA ALA A 19 21.70 6.64 1.61
C ALA A 19 21.95 8.10 1.17
N PHE A 20 22.24 8.30 -0.12
CA PHE A 20 22.47 9.64 -0.67
C PHE A 20 21.17 10.44 -0.83
N SER A 21 20.07 9.79 -1.23
CA SER A 21 18.75 10.42 -1.39
C SER A 21 18.26 11.09 -0.10
N LYS A 22 18.56 10.49 1.06
CA LYS A 22 18.25 11.09 2.36
C LYS A 22 18.91 12.45 2.57
N ARG A 23 20.12 12.66 2.02
CA ARG A 23 20.85 13.94 2.09
C ARG A 23 20.28 14.98 1.14
N LEU A 24 19.80 14.55 -0.03
CA LEU A 24 19.18 15.43 -1.04
C LEU A 24 17.74 15.81 -0.70
N GLY A 25 17.11 15.16 0.27
CA GLY A 25 15.70 15.39 0.61
C GLY A 25 14.70 14.81 -0.39
N VAL A 26 15.15 13.89 -1.26
CA VAL A 26 14.31 13.24 -2.29
C VAL A 26 13.91 11.83 -1.82
N ALA A 27 12.73 11.36 -2.25
CA ALA A 27 12.31 9.98 -2.03
C ALA A 27 13.24 9.01 -2.77
N ALA A 28 13.76 7.99 -2.07
CA ALA A 28 14.69 7.02 -2.63
C ALA A 28 14.17 6.30 -3.90
N PRO A 29 12.89 5.88 -3.98
CA PRO A 29 12.29 5.36 -5.21
C PRO A 29 12.51 6.23 -6.45
N LEU A 30 12.27 7.55 -6.34
CA LEU A 30 12.42 8.48 -7.46
C LEU A 30 13.88 8.60 -7.91
N ALA A 31 14.81 8.63 -6.95
CA ALA A 31 16.24 8.68 -7.26
C ALA A 31 16.70 7.38 -7.95
N LEU A 32 16.16 6.24 -7.54
CA LEU A 32 16.48 4.93 -8.14
C LEU A 32 15.99 4.81 -9.58
N VAL A 33 14.80 5.33 -9.90
CA VAL A 33 14.32 5.40 -11.29
C VAL A 33 15.31 6.19 -12.15
N VAL A 34 15.71 7.39 -11.70
CA VAL A 34 16.67 8.23 -12.45
C VAL A 34 18.00 7.52 -12.64
N VAL A 35 18.53 6.87 -11.60
CA VAL A 35 19.78 6.10 -11.69
C VAL A 35 19.62 4.90 -12.62
N GLY A 36 18.48 4.20 -12.58
CA GLY A 36 18.16 3.12 -13.51
C GLY A 36 18.14 3.60 -14.96
N ILE A 37 17.53 4.76 -15.22
CA ILE A 37 17.54 5.40 -16.55
C ILE A 37 18.98 5.66 -16.99
N VAL A 38 19.82 6.28 -16.15
CA VAL A 38 21.22 6.54 -16.49
C VAL A 38 21.98 5.23 -16.80
N ILE A 39 21.76 4.19 -15.99
CA ILE A 39 22.36 2.86 -16.20
C ILE A 39 21.90 2.24 -17.52
N SER A 40 20.64 2.45 -17.92
CA SER A 40 20.09 1.91 -19.18
C SER A 40 20.85 2.41 -20.43
N TYR A 41 21.42 3.61 -20.39
CA TYR A 41 22.20 4.18 -21.50
C TYR A 41 23.68 3.75 -21.51
N ILE A 42 24.18 3.05 -20.48
CA ILE A 42 25.55 2.57 -20.45
C ILE A 42 25.70 1.40 -21.44
N PRO A 43 26.65 1.46 -22.40
CA PRO A 43 26.89 0.37 -23.33
C PRO A 43 27.29 -0.92 -22.60
N GLY A 44 26.67 -2.04 -22.93
CA GLY A 44 26.96 -3.34 -22.31
C GLY A 44 26.16 -3.64 -21.03
N THR A 45 25.23 -2.77 -20.62
CA THR A 45 24.23 -3.10 -19.60
C THR A 45 23.40 -4.30 -20.08
N PRO A 46 23.37 -5.42 -19.33
CA PRO A 46 22.55 -6.57 -19.70
C PRO A 46 21.07 -6.20 -19.63
N VAL A 47 20.32 -6.53 -20.68
CA VAL A 47 18.87 -6.38 -20.68
C VAL A 47 18.30 -7.44 -19.74
N VAL A 48 17.81 -7.03 -18.57
CA VAL A 48 17.18 -7.93 -17.61
C VAL A 48 15.73 -8.11 -18.04
N GLN A 49 15.46 -9.05 -18.92
CA GLN A 49 14.09 -9.45 -19.25
C GLN A 49 13.53 -10.28 -18.09
N LEU A 50 12.84 -9.63 -17.15
CA LEU A 50 12.09 -10.33 -16.13
C LEU A 50 10.74 -10.74 -16.69
N ASP A 51 10.40 -12.00 -16.47
CA ASP A 51 9.05 -12.47 -16.74
C ASP A 51 8.06 -11.70 -15.85
N PRO A 52 7.05 -11.01 -16.41
CA PRO A 52 6.03 -10.31 -15.64
C PRO A 52 5.35 -11.20 -14.60
N GLU A 53 5.20 -12.50 -14.88
CA GLU A 53 4.59 -13.44 -13.96
C GLU A 53 5.43 -13.62 -12.68
N LEU A 54 6.76 -13.55 -12.79
CA LEU A 54 7.65 -13.60 -11.61
C LEU A 54 7.50 -12.36 -10.74
N ILE A 55 7.26 -11.19 -11.33
CA ILE A 55 7.01 -9.96 -10.56
C ILE A 55 5.62 -10.05 -9.89
N LEU A 56 4.60 -10.44 -10.65
CA LEU A 56 3.22 -10.51 -10.17
C LEU A 56 3.00 -11.60 -9.11
N ALA A 57 3.63 -12.76 -9.25
CA ALA A 57 3.49 -13.88 -8.31
C ALA A 57 4.57 -13.89 -7.22
N GLY A 58 5.79 -13.42 -7.53
CA GLY A 58 6.92 -13.47 -6.61
C GLY A 58 7.09 -12.20 -5.76
N VAL A 59 6.90 -11.02 -6.34
CA VAL A 59 7.24 -9.75 -5.70
C VAL A 59 6.01 -9.06 -5.11
N LEU A 60 4.89 -9.07 -5.83
CA LEU A 60 3.69 -8.35 -5.43
C LEU A 60 3.02 -8.89 -4.15
N PRO A 61 2.86 -10.22 -3.93
CA PRO A 61 2.18 -10.71 -2.74
C PRO A 61 2.88 -10.35 -1.43
N PRO A 62 4.22 -10.49 -1.30
CA PRO A 62 4.94 -10.01 -0.12
C PRO A 62 4.77 -8.50 0.14
N LEU A 63 4.85 -7.66 -0.90
CA LEU A 63 4.70 -6.21 -0.77
C LEU A 63 3.32 -5.85 -0.21
N LEU A 64 2.26 -6.36 -0.85
CA LEU A 64 0.88 -6.08 -0.46
C LEU A 64 0.54 -6.65 0.92
N TYR A 65 1.06 -7.84 1.24
CA TYR A 65 0.92 -8.43 2.57
C TYR A 65 1.55 -7.55 3.65
N SER A 66 2.79 -7.09 3.43
CA SER A 66 3.51 -6.26 4.41
C SER A 66 2.76 -4.96 4.72
N SER A 67 2.27 -4.29 3.67
CA SER A 67 1.46 -3.06 3.80
C SER A 67 0.12 -3.33 4.49
N ALA A 68 -0.52 -4.47 4.21
CA ALA A 68 -1.79 -4.85 4.83
C ALA A 68 -1.66 -5.18 6.32
N VAL A 69 -0.60 -5.87 6.73
CA VAL A 69 -0.37 -6.25 8.15
C VAL A 69 -0.04 -5.03 9.01
N GLU A 70 0.70 -4.05 8.48
CA GLU A 70 1.04 -2.83 9.21
C GLU A 70 -0.17 -1.89 9.40
N MET A 71 -1.27 -2.14 8.67
CA MET A 71 -2.42 -1.25 8.66
C MET A 71 -3.19 -1.26 9.99
N PRO A 72 -3.36 -0.10 10.67
CA PRO A 72 -4.12 -0.04 11.92
C PRO A 72 -5.60 -0.38 11.72
N GLY A 73 -6.04 -1.52 12.26
CA GLY A 73 -7.39 -2.05 12.06
C GLY A 73 -8.53 -1.10 12.44
N GLN A 74 -8.39 -0.35 13.54
CA GLN A 74 -9.42 0.59 13.99
C GLN A 74 -9.55 1.78 13.03
N ASP A 75 -8.43 2.29 12.50
CA ASP A 75 -8.43 3.39 11.53
C ASP A 75 -8.94 2.93 10.16
N PHE A 76 -8.60 1.72 9.73
CA PHE A 76 -9.14 1.13 8.50
C PHE A 76 -10.67 1.03 8.55
N ARG A 77 -11.23 0.44 9.61
CA ARG A 77 -12.69 0.30 9.78
C ARG A 77 -13.39 1.66 9.86
N ARG A 78 -12.79 2.63 10.56
CA ARG A 78 -13.37 3.98 10.71
C ARG A 78 -13.41 4.75 9.38
N ASN A 79 -12.46 4.51 8.48
CA ASN A 79 -12.37 5.23 7.20
C ASN A 79 -12.75 4.35 6.01
N LEU A 80 -13.38 3.18 6.22
CA LEU A 80 -13.68 2.21 5.17
C LEU A 80 -14.45 2.82 3.99
N LYS A 81 -15.43 3.70 4.24
CA LYS A 81 -16.19 4.41 3.19
C LYS A 81 -15.29 5.29 2.32
N ALA A 82 -14.31 5.96 2.91
CA ALA A 82 -13.40 6.84 2.19
C ALA A 82 -12.34 6.04 1.44
N ILE A 83 -11.80 4.99 2.07
CA ILE A 83 -10.84 4.07 1.44
C ILE A 83 -11.50 3.35 0.26
N SER A 84 -12.70 2.79 0.41
CA SER A 84 -13.40 2.11 -0.69
C SER A 84 -13.78 3.06 -1.83
N GLY A 85 -14.18 4.30 -1.51
CA GLY A 85 -14.42 5.34 -2.51
C GLY A 85 -13.17 5.65 -3.34
N LEU A 86 -12.03 5.87 -2.68
CA LEU A 86 -10.77 6.19 -3.36
C LEU A 86 -10.12 4.99 -4.06
N ALA A 87 -10.25 3.81 -3.48
CA ALA A 87 -9.50 2.64 -3.93
C ALA A 87 -10.28 1.68 -4.83
N VAL A 88 -11.60 1.84 -4.95
CA VAL A 88 -12.44 1.06 -5.87
C VAL A 88 -13.14 1.97 -6.86
N VAL A 89 -13.93 2.93 -6.37
CA VAL A 89 -14.77 3.77 -7.25
C VAL A 89 -13.91 4.68 -8.13
N LEU A 90 -12.96 5.41 -7.53
CA LEU A 90 -12.05 6.25 -8.29
C LEU A 90 -11.17 5.44 -9.25
N VAL A 91 -10.81 4.20 -8.89
CA VAL A 91 -10.02 3.31 -9.76
C VAL A 91 -10.79 2.93 -11.00
N VAL A 92 -12.06 2.56 -10.85
CA VAL A 92 -12.96 2.30 -11.99
C VAL A 92 -13.16 3.57 -12.83
N ILE A 93 -13.40 4.72 -12.19
CA ILE A 93 -13.58 6.00 -12.90
C ILE A 93 -12.32 6.36 -13.70
N THR A 94 -11.14 6.24 -13.11
CA THR A 94 -9.86 6.53 -13.80
C THR A 94 -9.59 5.54 -14.91
N THR A 95 -9.84 4.25 -14.68
CA THR A 95 -9.72 3.20 -15.70
C THR A 95 -10.59 3.50 -16.91
N VAL A 96 -11.88 3.80 -16.70
CA VAL A 96 -12.83 4.10 -17.78
C VAL A 96 -12.52 5.45 -18.43
N GLY A 97 -12.22 6.48 -17.64
CA GLY A 97 -11.97 7.84 -18.15
C GLY A 97 -10.69 7.92 -18.97
N VAL A 98 -9.59 7.37 -18.46
CA VAL A 98 -8.31 7.28 -19.19
C VAL A 98 -8.45 6.33 -20.37
N GLY A 99 -9.12 5.19 -20.21
CA GLY A 99 -9.38 4.27 -21.32
C GLY A 99 -10.18 4.91 -22.46
N ALA A 100 -11.25 5.65 -22.16
CA ALA A 100 -12.01 6.38 -23.17
C ALA A 100 -11.16 7.46 -23.86
N LEU A 101 -10.32 8.18 -23.11
CA LEU A 101 -9.39 9.16 -23.66
C LEU A 101 -8.41 8.50 -24.66
N PHE A 102 -7.83 7.36 -24.30
CA PHE A 102 -6.88 6.68 -25.19
C PHE A 102 -7.54 5.98 -26.36
N HIS A 103 -8.73 5.41 -26.18
CA HIS A 103 -9.51 4.83 -27.28
C HIS A 103 -9.86 5.88 -28.35
N THR A 104 -10.16 7.13 -27.93
CA THR A 104 -10.49 8.22 -28.86
C THR A 104 -9.25 8.80 -29.55
N ILE A 105 -8.11 8.89 -28.86
CA ILE A 105 -6.88 9.47 -29.40
C ILE A 105 -6.09 8.46 -30.25
N MET A 106 -6.07 7.19 -29.86
CA MET A 106 -5.34 6.13 -30.54
C MET A 106 -6.30 5.30 -31.39
N THR A 107 -6.50 5.74 -32.64
CA THR A 107 -7.30 5.02 -33.62
C THR A 107 -6.76 3.60 -33.82
N GLY A 108 -7.58 2.58 -33.52
CA GLY A 108 -7.21 1.17 -33.65
C GLY A 108 -7.00 0.42 -32.33
N VAL A 109 -6.99 1.10 -31.19
CA VAL A 109 -6.95 0.44 -29.86
C VAL A 109 -8.35 -0.03 -29.49
N SER A 110 -8.51 -1.32 -29.18
CA SER A 110 -9.79 -1.88 -28.74
C SER A 110 -10.18 -1.35 -27.34
N TRP A 111 -11.48 -1.31 -27.03
CA TRP A 111 -11.95 -0.91 -25.70
C TRP A 111 -11.28 -1.68 -24.55
N PRO A 112 -11.16 -3.02 -24.61
CA PRO A 112 -10.45 -3.77 -23.57
C PRO A 112 -8.98 -3.36 -23.43
N ALA A 113 -8.25 -3.14 -24.52
CA ALA A 113 -6.87 -2.68 -24.45
C ALA A 113 -6.74 -1.26 -23.86
N ALA A 114 -7.69 -0.37 -24.19
CA ALA A 114 -7.72 0.97 -23.63
C ALA A 114 -8.04 0.97 -22.12
N PHE A 115 -8.98 0.14 -21.68
CA PHE A 115 -9.25 -0.06 -20.25
C PHE A 115 -8.08 -0.73 -19.52
N ALA A 116 -7.35 -1.65 -20.14
CA ALA A 116 -6.12 -2.21 -19.57
C ALA A 116 -5.09 -1.10 -19.31
N LEU A 117 -4.89 -0.19 -20.27
CA LEU A 117 -4.00 0.96 -20.10
C LEU A 117 -4.48 1.91 -18.98
N GLY A 118 -5.79 2.18 -18.92
CA GLY A 118 -6.38 2.96 -17.82
C GLY A 118 -6.17 2.31 -16.46
N ALA A 119 -6.32 0.97 -16.37
CA ALA A 119 -6.15 0.22 -15.15
C ALA A 119 -4.69 0.23 -14.65
N VAL A 120 -3.71 0.13 -15.55
CA VAL A 120 -2.27 0.18 -15.18
C VAL A 120 -1.86 1.52 -14.55
N ILE A 121 -2.43 2.64 -15.01
CA ILE A 121 -2.05 4.00 -14.58
C ILE A 121 -2.97 4.51 -13.44
N SER A 122 -4.04 3.78 -13.14
CA SER A 122 -5.02 4.15 -12.10
C SER A 122 -4.46 4.10 -10.66
N PRO A 123 -3.61 3.12 -10.29
CA PRO A 123 -2.90 3.08 -9.02
C PRO A 123 -2.08 4.31 -8.75
N THR A 124 -2.14 4.77 -7.50
CA THR A 124 -1.29 5.87 -7.05
C THR A 124 -0.43 5.35 -5.93
N ASP A 125 0.89 5.35 -6.14
CA ASP A 125 1.84 4.89 -5.15
C ASP A 125 1.80 5.77 -3.89
N ALA A 126 1.38 5.16 -2.79
CA ALA A 126 1.32 5.80 -1.48
C ALA A 126 2.72 5.91 -0.84
N VAL A 127 3.71 5.12 -1.23
CA VAL A 127 5.03 5.05 -0.58
C VAL A 127 5.78 6.37 -0.76
N ALA A 128 5.89 6.87 -1.99
CA ALA A 128 6.52 8.16 -2.25
C ALA A 128 5.79 9.30 -1.51
N ALA A 129 4.46 9.33 -1.58
CA ALA A 129 3.63 10.37 -0.96
C ALA A 129 3.71 10.36 0.57
N THR A 130 3.66 9.18 1.20
CA THR A 130 3.73 9.03 2.68
C THR A 130 5.13 9.33 3.20
N SER A 131 6.19 9.02 2.45
CA SER A 131 7.56 9.37 2.82
C SER A 131 7.78 10.88 2.91
N ILE A 132 7.19 11.65 1.98
CA ILE A 132 7.20 13.11 1.97
C ILE A 132 6.24 13.64 3.04
N GLY A 133 5.03 13.10 3.11
CA GLY A 133 4.00 13.50 4.06
C GLY A 133 4.42 13.38 5.53
N ARG A 134 5.11 12.30 5.90
CA ARG A 134 5.68 12.13 7.25
C ARG A 134 6.75 13.18 7.57
N ARG A 135 7.56 13.58 6.60
CA ARG A 135 8.56 14.68 6.76
C ARG A 135 7.89 16.04 6.93
N LEU A 136 6.77 16.27 6.26
CA LEU A 136 5.98 17.48 6.37
C LEU A 136 5.07 17.52 7.62
N GLY A 137 5.09 16.48 8.45
CA GLY A 137 4.32 16.43 9.70
C GLY A 137 2.83 16.16 9.51
N LEU A 138 2.44 15.43 8.45
CA LEU A 138 1.04 15.03 8.26
C LEU A 138 0.52 14.23 9.47
N PRO A 139 -0.74 14.45 9.89
CA PRO A 139 -1.34 13.68 10.98
C PRO A 139 -1.32 12.17 10.68
N PRO A 140 -1.07 11.30 11.69
CA PRO A 140 -1.01 9.85 11.49
C PRO A 140 -2.23 9.30 10.75
N ARG A 141 -3.42 9.84 11.03
CA ARG A 141 -4.66 9.45 10.38
C ARG A 141 -4.67 9.69 8.86
N VAL A 142 -4.04 10.77 8.39
CA VAL A 142 -3.95 11.07 6.94
C VAL A 142 -2.98 10.10 6.29
N VAL A 143 -1.85 9.83 6.95
CA VAL A 143 -0.86 8.84 6.48
C VAL A 143 -1.49 7.45 6.36
N THR A 144 -2.19 6.98 7.39
CA THR A 144 -2.91 5.69 7.35
C THR A 144 -3.96 5.64 6.25
N MET A 145 -4.65 6.75 5.98
CA MET A 145 -5.65 6.83 4.91
C MET A 145 -5.00 6.74 3.52
N LEU A 146 -3.85 7.39 3.31
CA LEU A 146 -3.07 7.30 2.07
C LEU A 146 -2.51 5.89 1.85
N GLU A 147 -1.95 5.27 2.90
CA GLU A 147 -1.45 3.88 2.85
C GLU A 147 -2.60 2.90 2.53
N GLY A 148 -3.77 3.12 3.12
CA GLY A 148 -4.97 2.33 2.87
C GLY A 148 -5.54 2.44 1.47
N GLU A 149 -5.54 3.64 0.92
CA GLU A 149 -5.92 3.88 -0.46
C GLU A 149 -4.99 3.11 -1.42
N GLY A 150 -3.67 3.26 -1.24
CA GLY A 150 -2.67 2.58 -2.08
C GLY A 150 -2.85 1.06 -2.08
N LEU A 151 -2.97 0.46 -0.90
CA LEU A 151 -3.14 -0.99 -0.73
C LEU A 151 -4.35 -1.56 -1.51
N VAL A 152 -5.51 -0.90 -1.40
CA VAL A 152 -6.74 -1.40 -2.02
C VAL A 152 -6.80 -1.02 -3.51
N ASN A 153 -6.16 0.07 -3.91
CA ASN A 153 -6.09 0.52 -5.31
C ASN A 153 -5.21 -0.44 -6.14
N ASP A 154 -4.05 -0.84 -5.62
CA ASP A 154 -3.17 -1.83 -6.27
C ASP A 154 -3.90 -3.16 -6.53
N ALA A 155 -4.69 -3.62 -5.57
CA ALA A 155 -5.51 -4.82 -5.78
C ALA A 155 -6.62 -4.61 -6.82
N SER A 156 -7.35 -3.50 -6.74
CA SER A 156 -8.48 -3.21 -7.63
C SER A 156 -8.06 -3.02 -9.08
N SER A 157 -6.97 -2.28 -9.30
CA SER A 157 -6.39 -2.03 -10.62
C SER A 157 -5.88 -3.31 -11.29
N LEU A 158 -5.20 -4.19 -10.56
CA LEU A 158 -4.71 -5.45 -11.13
C LEU A 158 -5.88 -6.35 -11.55
N VAL A 159 -6.96 -6.38 -10.75
CA VAL A 159 -8.17 -7.12 -11.14
C VAL A 159 -8.78 -6.53 -12.41
N LEU A 160 -8.92 -5.20 -12.49
CA LEU A 160 -9.43 -4.53 -13.70
C LEU A 160 -8.53 -4.77 -14.91
N LEU A 161 -7.20 -4.74 -14.73
CA LEU A 161 -6.23 -5.02 -15.77
C LEU A 161 -6.40 -6.44 -16.31
N ARG A 162 -6.46 -7.45 -15.43
CA ARG A 162 -6.65 -8.85 -15.85
C ARG A 162 -7.98 -9.07 -16.55
N SER A 163 -9.07 -8.49 -16.03
CA SER A 163 -10.38 -8.55 -16.69
C SER A 163 -10.35 -7.90 -18.08
N ALA A 164 -9.66 -6.77 -18.21
CA ALA A 164 -9.50 -6.08 -19.49
C ALA A 164 -8.66 -6.91 -20.48
N VAL A 165 -7.54 -7.50 -20.04
CA VAL A 165 -6.72 -8.39 -20.89
C VAL A 165 -7.48 -9.65 -21.30
N ALA A 166 -8.23 -10.28 -20.40
CA ALA A 166 -9.06 -11.44 -20.72
C ALA A 166 -10.13 -11.12 -21.78
N ALA A 167 -10.71 -9.91 -21.71
CA ALA A 167 -11.69 -9.41 -22.68
C ALA A 167 -11.06 -9.05 -24.05
N ILE A 168 -9.73 -8.98 -24.18
CA ILE A 168 -9.08 -8.88 -25.50
C ILE A 168 -9.18 -10.23 -26.24
N ALA A 169 -9.00 -11.34 -25.51
CA ALA A 169 -8.94 -12.69 -26.08
C ALA A 169 -10.32 -13.27 -26.42
N SER A 170 -11.41 -12.68 -25.93
CA SER A 170 -12.75 -13.24 -26.07
C SER A 170 -13.82 -12.15 -26.20
N SER A 171 -14.84 -12.39 -27.02
CA SER A 171 -16.02 -11.51 -27.11
C SER A 171 -16.92 -11.72 -25.90
N VAL A 172 -16.51 -11.17 -24.75
CA VAL A 172 -17.24 -11.35 -23.48
C VAL A 172 -18.35 -10.31 -23.37
N SER A 173 -19.54 -10.75 -22.93
CA SER A 173 -20.60 -9.81 -22.56
C SER A 173 -20.20 -9.04 -21.29
N LEU A 174 -20.55 -7.76 -21.21
CA LEU A 174 -20.33 -6.93 -20.01
C LEU A 174 -20.87 -7.59 -18.73
N TRP A 175 -21.96 -8.35 -18.84
CA TRP A 175 -22.63 -8.98 -17.70
C TRP A 175 -21.93 -10.25 -17.19
N SER A 176 -21.34 -11.03 -18.10
CA SER A 176 -20.48 -12.15 -17.70
C SER A 176 -19.18 -11.65 -17.06
N VAL A 177 -18.57 -10.57 -17.58
CA VAL A 177 -17.39 -9.95 -16.93
C VAL A 177 -17.71 -9.47 -15.51
N ALA A 178 -18.86 -8.81 -15.31
CA ALA A 178 -19.29 -8.36 -13.99
C ALA A 178 -19.54 -9.53 -13.02
N GLY A 179 -20.16 -10.61 -13.51
CA GLY A 179 -20.38 -11.83 -12.72
C GLY A 179 -19.07 -12.52 -12.32
N ASP A 180 -18.14 -12.69 -13.26
CA ASP A 180 -16.83 -13.29 -13.01
C ASP A 180 -15.99 -12.44 -12.05
N PHE A 181 -16.08 -11.11 -12.16
CA PHE A 181 -15.47 -10.18 -11.22
C PHE A 181 -16.00 -10.38 -9.80
N ILE A 182 -17.33 -10.38 -9.60
CA ILE A 182 -17.92 -10.56 -8.27
C ILE A 182 -17.52 -11.92 -7.68
N ARG A 183 -17.57 -12.98 -8.49
CA ARG A 183 -17.15 -14.32 -8.09
C ARG A 183 -15.68 -14.35 -7.66
N SER A 184 -14.79 -13.76 -8.46
CA SER A 184 -13.35 -13.66 -8.17
C SER A 184 -13.09 -12.92 -6.85
N VAL A 185 -13.78 -11.79 -6.63
CA VAL A 185 -13.68 -11.01 -5.39
C VAL A 185 -14.14 -11.83 -4.17
N VAL A 186 -15.29 -12.50 -4.27
CA VAL A 186 -15.84 -13.30 -3.16
C VAL A 186 -14.89 -14.45 -2.80
N ILE A 187 -14.39 -15.20 -3.80
CA ILE A 187 -13.45 -16.31 -3.57
C ILE A 187 -12.17 -15.80 -2.92
N ALA A 188 -11.59 -14.71 -3.45
CA ALA A 188 -10.37 -14.11 -2.90
C ALA A 188 -10.56 -13.65 -1.44
N VAL A 189 -11.69 -13.02 -1.12
CA VAL A 189 -12.01 -12.60 0.26
C VAL A 189 -12.14 -13.80 1.18
N VAL A 190 -12.86 -14.86 0.75
CA VAL A 190 -13.04 -16.08 1.55
C VAL A 190 -11.68 -16.74 1.84
N ILE A 191 -10.86 -16.96 0.82
CA ILE A 191 -9.50 -17.53 0.99
C ILE A 191 -8.69 -16.64 1.92
N GLY A 192 -8.69 -15.33 1.66
CA GLY A 192 -7.93 -14.37 2.45
C GLY A 192 -8.27 -14.41 3.93
N VAL A 193 -9.58 -14.46 4.26
CA VAL A 193 -10.08 -14.59 5.64
C VAL A 193 -9.68 -15.93 6.25
N VAL A 194 -9.90 -17.03 5.54
CA VAL A 194 -9.57 -18.37 6.04
C VAL A 194 -8.07 -18.49 6.35
N VAL A 195 -7.21 -18.11 5.41
CA VAL A 195 -5.75 -18.15 5.60
C VAL A 195 -5.34 -17.23 6.75
N GLY A 196 -5.86 -16.01 6.81
CA GLY A 196 -5.59 -15.08 7.89
C GLY A 196 -5.95 -15.65 9.26
N GLU A 197 -7.18 -16.15 9.42
CA GLU A 197 -7.66 -16.75 10.66
C GLU A 197 -6.82 -17.97 11.09
N VAL A 198 -6.48 -18.86 10.15
CA VAL A 198 -5.63 -20.02 10.43
C VAL A 198 -4.25 -19.55 10.90
N MET A 199 -3.62 -18.61 10.19
CA MET A 199 -2.27 -18.15 10.51
C MET A 199 -2.19 -17.44 11.87
N VAL A 200 -3.20 -16.65 12.25
CA VAL A 200 -3.22 -16.00 13.59
C VAL A 200 -3.35 -17.04 14.72
N ARG A 201 -3.90 -18.24 14.46
CA ARG A 201 -3.97 -19.35 15.43
C ARG A 201 -2.73 -20.23 15.43
N VAL A 202 -2.13 -20.46 14.26
CA VAL A 202 -0.98 -21.35 14.09
C VAL A 202 0.33 -20.68 14.52
N ARG A 203 0.56 -19.43 14.12
CA ARG A 203 1.83 -18.73 14.40
C ARG A 203 2.23 -18.66 15.88
N PRO A 204 1.31 -18.45 16.83
CA PRO A 204 1.64 -18.48 18.26
C PRO A 204 2.14 -19.85 18.77
N LEU A 205 1.86 -20.94 18.06
CA LEU A 205 2.29 -22.29 18.45
C LEU A 205 3.79 -22.53 18.19
N LEU A 206 4.41 -21.75 17.29
CA LEU A 206 5.82 -21.90 16.92
C LEU A 206 6.77 -21.52 18.06
N ARG A 207 6.34 -20.65 18.98
CA ARG A 207 7.08 -20.20 20.19
C ARG A 207 8.53 -19.75 19.94
N ASP A 208 8.85 -19.40 18.71
CA ASP A 208 10.15 -18.93 18.27
C ASP A 208 9.97 -17.76 17.28
N PRO A 209 10.57 -16.57 17.52
CA PRO A 209 10.41 -15.42 16.64
C PRO A 209 10.93 -15.64 15.22
N VAL A 210 11.98 -16.44 15.04
CA VAL A 210 12.57 -16.73 13.72
C VAL A 210 11.64 -17.63 12.93
N LEU A 211 11.10 -18.70 13.54
CA LEU A 211 10.11 -19.57 12.89
C LEU A 211 8.82 -18.81 12.57
N SER A 212 8.35 -17.95 13.49
CA SER A 212 7.18 -17.11 13.28
C SER A 212 7.37 -16.13 12.12
N THR A 213 8.57 -15.55 11.99
CA THR A 213 8.95 -14.66 10.88
C THR A 213 9.09 -15.43 9.57
N ALA A 214 9.74 -16.60 9.57
CA ALA A 214 9.85 -17.45 8.39
C ALA A 214 8.48 -17.88 7.87
N MET A 215 7.56 -18.24 8.78
CA MET A 215 6.16 -18.51 8.43
C MET A 215 5.51 -17.28 7.81
N SER A 216 5.74 -16.07 8.36
CA SER A 216 5.17 -14.83 7.80
C SER A 216 5.56 -14.59 6.34
N PHE A 217 6.77 -14.97 5.92
CA PHE A 217 7.18 -14.87 4.51
C PHE A 217 6.43 -15.84 3.59
N ALA A 218 5.98 -16.99 4.11
CA ALA A 218 5.20 -17.96 3.35
C ALA A 218 3.71 -17.58 3.25
N VAL A 219 3.15 -16.91 4.27
CA VAL A 219 1.73 -16.49 4.33
C VAL A 219 1.21 -15.83 3.04
N PRO A 220 1.88 -14.82 2.44
CA PRO A 220 1.37 -14.20 1.22
C PRO A 220 1.17 -15.21 0.09
N PHE A 221 2.10 -16.16 -0.08
CA PHE A 221 2.01 -17.18 -1.13
C PHE A 221 0.94 -18.24 -0.81
N ILE A 222 0.76 -18.58 0.47
CA ILE A 222 -0.31 -19.49 0.94
C ILE A 222 -1.70 -18.90 0.64
N ALA A 223 -1.86 -17.58 0.69
CA ALA A 223 -3.10 -16.91 0.30
C ALA A 223 -3.22 -16.75 -1.23
N PHE A 224 -2.12 -16.39 -1.89
CA PHE A 224 -2.09 -16.07 -3.32
C PHE A 224 -2.35 -17.29 -4.21
N LEU A 225 -1.60 -18.37 -4.02
CA LEU A 225 -1.61 -19.51 -4.95
C LEU A 225 -2.97 -20.21 -5.05
N PRO A 226 -3.67 -20.55 -3.94
CA PRO A 226 -4.98 -21.19 -4.03
C PRO A 226 -6.04 -20.28 -4.67
N ALA A 227 -5.91 -18.96 -4.50
CA ALA A 227 -6.82 -18.01 -5.13
C ALA A 227 -6.61 -17.97 -6.65
N GLU A 228 -5.36 -17.94 -7.13
CA GLU A 228 -5.07 -18.02 -8.57
C GLU A 228 -5.54 -19.34 -9.19
N GLU A 229 -5.35 -20.47 -8.50
CA GLU A 229 -5.83 -21.79 -8.95
C GLU A 229 -7.36 -21.84 -9.11
N LEU A 230 -8.11 -21.07 -8.31
CA LEU A 230 -9.56 -20.92 -8.44
C LEU A 230 -9.97 -19.78 -9.38
N HIS A 231 -9.05 -19.25 -10.18
CA HIS A 231 -9.25 -18.08 -11.06
C HIS A 231 -9.76 -16.83 -10.32
N ALA A 232 -9.42 -16.72 -9.05
CA ALA A 232 -9.69 -15.56 -8.21
C ALA A 232 -8.44 -14.66 -8.11
N SER A 233 -8.60 -13.44 -7.57
CA SER A 233 -7.47 -12.52 -7.38
C SER A 233 -6.60 -12.94 -6.19
N GLY A 234 -5.45 -13.56 -6.45
CA GLY A 234 -4.47 -13.91 -5.42
C GLY A 234 -3.92 -12.70 -4.68
N VAL A 235 -3.81 -11.57 -5.39
CA VAL A 235 -3.47 -10.28 -4.80
C VAL A 235 -4.50 -9.85 -3.75
N LEU A 236 -5.79 -9.88 -4.08
CA LEU A 236 -6.83 -9.50 -3.13
C LEU A 236 -6.88 -10.46 -1.94
N ALA A 237 -6.71 -11.77 -2.17
CA ALA A 237 -6.63 -12.75 -1.10
C ALA A 237 -5.49 -12.44 -0.12
N THR A 238 -4.31 -12.07 -0.65
CA THR A 238 -3.14 -11.69 0.12
C THR A 238 -3.36 -10.43 0.96
N VAL A 239 -3.98 -9.40 0.37
CA VAL A 239 -4.36 -8.16 1.08
C VAL A 239 -5.32 -8.48 2.22
N VAL A 240 -6.37 -9.28 1.96
CA VAL A 240 -7.36 -9.66 2.98
C VAL A 240 -6.70 -10.48 4.10
N THR A 241 -5.83 -11.42 3.77
CA THR A 241 -5.04 -12.17 4.77
C THR A 241 -4.19 -11.23 5.63
N GLY A 242 -3.50 -10.28 5.03
CA GLY A 242 -2.70 -9.29 5.75
C GLY A 242 -3.56 -8.41 6.67
N LEU A 243 -4.73 -7.96 6.21
CA LEU A 243 -5.67 -7.17 7.02
C LEU A 243 -6.20 -7.96 8.22
N VAL A 244 -6.53 -9.25 8.05
CA VAL A 244 -6.98 -10.12 9.16
C VAL A 244 -5.85 -10.31 10.18
N ILE A 245 -4.63 -10.58 9.72
CA ILE A 245 -3.46 -10.74 10.61
C ILE A 245 -3.11 -9.42 11.30
N GLY A 246 -3.17 -8.28 10.61
CA GLY A 246 -2.93 -6.96 11.21
C GLY A 246 -3.95 -6.62 12.31
N GLN A 247 -5.20 -7.06 12.16
CA GLN A 247 -6.27 -6.84 13.13
C GLN A 247 -6.20 -7.76 14.35
N GLU A 248 -6.04 -9.07 14.14
CA GLU A 248 -6.09 -10.07 15.21
C GLU A 248 -4.70 -10.42 15.78
N GLY A 249 -3.63 -10.13 15.03
CA GLY A 249 -2.24 -10.38 15.40
C GLY A 249 -1.84 -9.79 16.76
N PRO A 250 -2.17 -8.52 17.08
CA PRO A 250 -1.87 -7.94 18.39
C PRO A 250 -2.48 -8.69 19.58
N ARG A 251 -3.57 -9.44 19.38
CA ARG A 251 -4.25 -10.21 20.43
C ARG A 251 -3.68 -11.61 20.60
N ARG A 252 -3.11 -12.21 19.56
CA ARG A 252 -2.70 -13.63 19.56
C ARG A 252 -1.20 -13.85 19.43
N ILE A 253 -0.49 -12.97 18.73
CA ILE A 253 0.94 -13.09 18.44
C ILE A 253 1.73 -12.24 19.43
N ALA A 254 2.76 -12.86 20.02
CA ALA A 254 3.61 -12.21 21.01
C ALA A 254 4.23 -10.91 20.46
N ALA A 255 4.36 -9.90 21.33
CA ALA A 255 4.90 -8.59 20.92
C ALA A 255 6.34 -8.68 20.38
N ARG A 256 7.15 -9.58 20.93
CA ARG A 256 8.52 -9.86 20.47
C ARG A 256 8.52 -10.36 19.02
N ASP A 257 7.68 -11.34 18.71
CA ASP A 257 7.60 -11.92 17.36
C ASP A 257 7.16 -10.87 16.34
N ARG A 258 6.13 -10.07 16.67
CA ARG A 258 5.65 -8.98 15.80
C ARG A 258 6.72 -7.92 15.56
N TRP A 259 7.53 -7.61 16.58
CA TRP A 259 8.60 -6.63 16.43
C TRP A 259 9.69 -7.13 15.48
N VAL A 260 10.17 -8.37 15.68
CA VAL A 260 11.15 -9.01 14.79
C VAL A 260 10.62 -9.13 13.37
N GLU A 261 9.36 -9.56 13.21
CA GLU A 261 8.68 -9.64 11.92
C GLU A 261 8.63 -8.27 11.22
N SER A 262 8.17 -7.21 11.89
CA SER A 262 8.08 -5.87 11.30
C SER A 262 9.43 -5.32 10.84
N MET A 263 10.51 -5.60 11.55
CA MET A 263 11.87 -5.20 11.15
C MET A 263 12.34 -5.92 9.89
N ASN A 264 12.06 -7.22 9.81
CA ASN A 264 12.41 -8.03 8.64
C ASN A 264 11.59 -7.60 7.41
N TRP A 265 10.27 -7.44 7.56
CA TRP A 265 9.41 -6.94 6.48
C TRP A 265 9.82 -5.57 6.00
N ARG A 266 10.08 -4.61 6.90
CA ARG A 266 10.59 -3.28 6.50
C ARG A 266 11.84 -3.36 5.63
N THR A 267 12.74 -4.28 5.92
CA THR A 267 13.99 -4.47 5.14
C THR A 267 13.69 -5.08 3.77
N ILE A 268 12.88 -6.13 3.74
CA ILE A 268 12.52 -6.86 2.51
C ILE A 268 11.70 -5.96 1.58
N THR A 269 10.63 -5.33 2.09
CA THR A 269 9.77 -4.40 1.35
C THR A 269 10.60 -3.26 0.77
N PHE A 270 11.49 -2.65 1.56
CA PHE A 270 12.39 -1.61 1.06
C PHE A 270 13.27 -2.10 -0.11
N LEU A 271 13.86 -3.29 -0.01
CA LEU A 271 14.69 -3.85 -1.08
C LEU A 271 13.86 -4.18 -2.33
N MET A 272 12.67 -4.76 -2.15
CA MET A 272 11.79 -5.17 -3.25
C MET A 272 11.23 -3.95 -3.99
N GLU A 273 10.71 -2.95 -3.28
CA GLU A 273 10.25 -1.69 -3.88
C GLU A 273 11.39 -1.00 -4.62
N SER A 274 12.53 -0.82 -3.95
CA SER A 274 13.70 -0.18 -4.54
C SER A 274 14.22 -0.92 -5.78
N ALA A 275 14.17 -2.25 -5.77
CA ALA A 275 14.53 -3.06 -6.93
C ALA A 275 13.55 -2.84 -8.09
N ILE A 276 12.24 -2.83 -7.85
CA ILE A 276 11.23 -2.55 -8.89
C ILE A 276 11.45 -1.16 -9.50
N PHE A 277 11.66 -0.13 -8.68
CA PHE A 277 11.90 1.23 -9.18
C PHE A 277 13.20 1.34 -9.99
N LEU A 278 14.26 0.65 -9.56
CA LEU A 278 15.51 0.59 -10.30
C LEU A 278 15.34 -0.14 -11.65
N LEU A 279 14.68 -1.30 -11.64
CA LEU A 279 14.40 -2.10 -12.84
C LEU A 279 13.53 -1.33 -13.84
N MET A 280 12.48 -0.66 -13.36
CA MET A 280 11.63 0.22 -14.17
C MET A 280 12.44 1.33 -14.86
N GLY A 281 13.43 1.91 -14.16
CA GLY A 281 14.34 2.87 -14.77
C GLY A 281 15.24 2.24 -15.84
N ILE A 282 15.76 1.04 -15.58
CA ILE A 282 16.62 0.30 -16.53
C ILE A 282 15.85 -0.07 -17.81
N ASP A 283 14.57 -0.42 -17.69
CA ASP A 283 13.72 -0.82 -18.82
C ASP A 283 13.33 0.34 -19.75
N LEU A 284 13.57 1.60 -19.36
CA LEU A 284 13.14 2.75 -20.14
C LEU A 284 13.80 2.81 -21.53
N LYS A 285 15.11 2.55 -21.64
CA LYS A 285 15.80 2.60 -22.94
C LYS A 285 15.35 1.47 -23.87
N PRO A 286 15.32 0.19 -23.45
CA PRO A 286 14.76 -0.88 -24.28
C PRO A 286 13.34 -0.58 -24.81
N LEU A 287 12.48 0.00 -23.96
CA LEU A 287 11.14 0.43 -24.37
C LEU A 287 11.18 1.57 -25.39
N ALA A 288 12.03 2.57 -25.18
CA ALA A 288 12.19 3.68 -26.11
C ALA A 288 12.75 3.23 -27.48
N ASP A 289 13.67 2.27 -27.49
CA ASP A 289 14.21 1.66 -28.70
C ASP A 289 13.13 0.85 -29.43
N GLY A 290 12.30 0.08 -28.69
CA GLY A 290 11.17 -0.68 -29.24
C GLY A 290 10.13 0.23 -29.90
N VAL A 291 9.76 1.33 -29.26
CA VAL A 291 8.83 2.34 -29.83
C VAL A 291 9.37 2.91 -31.14
N GLN A 292 10.67 3.19 -31.23
CA GLN A 292 11.29 3.68 -32.46
C GLN A 292 11.31 2.61 -33.55
N ALA A 293 11.61 1.35 -33.18
CA ALA A 293 11.61 0.22 -34.11
C ALA A 293 10.23 -0.02 -34.73
N ASP A 294 9.15 0.19 -33.97
CA ASP A 294 7.76 0.09 -34.44
C ASP A 294 7.31 1.32 -35.27
N GLY A 295 8.22 2.26 -35.58
CA GLY A 295 7.94 3.44 -36.39
C GLY A 295 7.20 4.56 -35.64
N HIS A 296 7.09 4.47 -34.32
CA HIS A 296 6.46 5.49 -33.49
C HIS A 296 7.49 6.49 -32.96
N SER A 297 7.10 7.77 -32.87
CA SER A 297 7.96 8.82 -32.31
C SER A 297 7.96 8.75 -30.78
N VAL A 298 9.16 8.65 -30.18
CA VAL A 298 9.33 8.74 -28.71
C VAL A 298 8.71 10.02 -28.16
N GLY A 299 8.82 11.14 -28.88
CA GLY A 299 8.20 12.40 -28.48
C GLY A 299 6.68 12.32 -28.38
N ARG A 300 6.04 11.59 -29.30
CA ARG A 300 4.58 11.34 -29.24
C ARG A 300 4.22 10.47 -28.04
N THR A 301 5.02 9.44 -27.75
CA THR A 301 4.81 8.56 -26.59
C THR A 301 4.96 9.33 -25.27
N ILE A 302 5.95 10.22 -25.15
CA ILE A 302 6.11 11.10 -23.99
C ILE A 302 4.89 12.02 -23.84
N LEU A 303 4.41 12.62 -24.93
CA LEU A 303 3.23 13.49 -24.91
C LEU A 303 1.98 12.73 -24.45
N LEU A 304 1.79 11.50 -24.93
CA LEU A 304 0.72 10.61 -24.48
C LEU A 304 0.85 10.28 -22.99
N GLY A 305 2.06 10.02 -22.49
CA GLY A 305 2.31 9.80 -21.07
C GLY A 305 2.00 11.03 -20.20
N ILE A 306 2.40 12.23 -20.64
CA ILE A 306 2.05 13.49 -19.97
C ILE A 306 0.53 13.68 -19.95
N LEU A 307 -0.14 13.41 -21.07
CA LEU A 307 -1.59 13.49 -21.16
C LEU A 307 -2.28 12.51 -20.20
N ALA A 308 -1.78 11.27 -20.11
CA ALA A 308 -2.27 10.28 -19.14
C ALA A 308 -2.13 10.80 -17.71
N ALA A 309 -0.95 11.32 -17.35
CA ALA A 309 -0.68 11.87 -16.03
C ALA A 309 -1.62 13.03 -15.69
N LEU A 310 -1.82 13.96 -16.63
CA LEU A 310 -2.75 15.08 -16.46
C LEU A 310 -4.20 14.60 -16.31
N ALA A 311 -4.63 13.61 -17.11
CA ALA A 311 -5.97 13.04 -17.02
C ALA A 311 -6.21 12.37 -15.66
N VAL A 312 -5.26 11.57 -15.17
CA VAL A 312 -5.35 10.93 -13.84
C VAL A 312 -5.38 11.97 -12.73
N ILE A 313 -4.51 13.00 -12.79
CA ILE A 313 -4.51 14.09 -11.82
C ILE A 313 -5.86 14.83 -11.82
N LEU A 314 -6.40 15.15 -13.00
CA LEU A 314 -7.67 15.83 -13.13
C LEU A 314 -8.83 15.00 -12.57
N LEU A 315 -8.94 13.73 -12.96
CA LEU A 315 -9.99 12.82 -12.46
C LEU A 315 -9.89 12.65 -10.94
N ARG A 316 -8.67 12.58 -10.39
CA ARG A 316 -8.46 12.52 -8.95
C ARG A 316 -8.90 13.80 -8.25
N LEU A 317 -8.55 14.97 -8.78
CA LEU A 317 -9.01 16.25 -8.23
C LEU A 317 -10.54 16.37 -8.26
N LEU A 318 -11.16 16.00 -9.39
CA LEU A 318 -12.61 16.01 -9.58
C LEU A 318 -13.33 15.07 -8.61
N PHE A 319 -12.70 13.99 -8.17
CA PHE A 319 -13.30 13.04 -7.22
C PHE A 319 -13.02 13.40 -5.75
N VAL A 320 -11.78 13.77 -5.43
CA VAL A 320 -11.34 14.02 -4.04
C VAL A 320 -11.99 15.28 -3.48
N VAL A 321 -12.11 16.36 -4.27
CA VAL A 321 -12.72 17.62 -3.81
C VAL A 321 -14.16 17.44 -3.31
N PRO A 322 -15.10 16.86 -4.09
CA PRO A 322 -16.46 16.63 -3.61
C PRO A 322 -16.51 15.58 -2.49
N LEU A 323 -15.70 14.53 -2.53
CA LEU A 323 -15.65 13.53 -1.46
C LEU A 323 -15.29 14.17 -0.11
N VAL A 324 -14.28 15.02 -0.08
CA VAL A 324 -13.86 15.75 1.12
C VAL A 324 -14.95 16.73 1.58
N ALA A 325 -15.63 17.40 0.65
CA ALA A 325 -16.75 18.28 0.98
C ALA A 325 -17.90 17.51 1.65
N MET A 326 -18.28 16.35 1.10
CA MET A 326 -19.31 15.47 1.67
C MET A 326 -18.93 14.98 3.07
N ILE A 327 -17.69 14.51 3.26
CA ILE A 327 -17.21 14.03 4.57
C ILE A 327 -17.24 15.16 5.61
N ARG A 328 -16.87 16.39 5.23
CA ARG A 328 -16.95 17.56 6.11
C ARG A 328 -18.39 17.91 6.49
N GLN A 329 -19.33 17.76 5.55
CA GLN A 329 -20.75 18.01 5.79
C GLN A 329 -21.35 16.97 6.73
N ASP A 330 -21.05 15.68 6.55
CA ASP A 330 -21.49 14.60 7.45
C ASP A 330 -21.01 14.84 8.89
N GLN A 331 -19.77 15.31 9.08
CA GLN A 331 -19.23 15.65 10.40
C GLN A 331 -19.92 16.87 11.04
N ARG A 332 -20.25 17.89 10.24
CA ARG A 332 -21.02 19.05 10.72
C ARG A 332 -22.43 18.66 11.15
N ASN A 333 -23.09 17.80 10.38
CA ASN A 333 -24.43 17.32 10.70
C ASN A 333 -24.45 16.44 11.96
N ALA A 334 -23.43 15.58 12.14
CA ALA A 334 -23.29 14.77 13.36
C ALA A 334 -22.99 15.63 14.61
N GLY A 335 -22.22 16.71 14.46
CA GLY A 335 -21.98 17.67 15.54
C GLY A 335 -23.20 18.53 15.90
N GLY A 336 -24.07 18.82 14.93
CA GLY A 336 -25.29 19.61 15.14
C GLY A 336 -26.42 18.87 15.87
N VAL A 337 -26.52 17.55 15.73
CA VAL A 337 -27.55 16.73 16.42
C VAL A 337 -27.26 16.60 17.93
N SER A 338 -26.02 16.82 18.35
CA SER A 338 -25.61 16.77 19.78
C SER A 338 -25.86 18.08 20.53
N ALA A 339 -26.29 19.13 19.82
CA ALA A 339 -26.57 20.46 20.37
C ALA A 339 -28.07 20.78 20.22
N SER A 340 -28.94 19.94 20.79
CA SER A 340 -30.34 20.32 21.01
C SER A 340 -30.46 21.01 22.38
N PRO A 341 -30.77 22.32 22.45
CA PRO A 341 -31.08 22.99 23.69
C PRO A 341 -32.56 22.75 24.00
N ASN A 342 -32.93 21.56 24.44
CA ASN A 342 -34.26 21.35 25.02
C ASN A 342 -34.13 20.91 26.48
N GLY A 343 -34.56 21.81 27.36
CA GLY A 343 -34.40 21.69 28.80
C GLY A 343 -35.29 20.61 29.38
N SER A 344 -34.67 19.67 30.08
CA SER A 344 -35.29 19.02 31.23
C SER A 344 -34.66 19.62 32.49
N LYS A 345 -35.45 20.41 33.22
CA LYS A 345 -35.24 20.59 34.66
C LYS A 345 -35.32 19.21 35.30
N GLY A 346 -34.21 18.70 35.83
CA GLY A 346 -34.26 17.48 36.63
C GLY A 346 -32.89 16.81 36.80
N SER A 347 -32.38 16.86 38.03
CA SER A 347 -31.23 16.10 38.57
C SER A 347 -29.86 16.33 37.92
N ARG A 348 -29.03 17.11 38.64
CA ARG A 348 -27.57 17.17 38.48
C ARG A 348 -26.96 15.77 38.68
N PRO A 349 -26.07 15.28 37.79
CA PRO A 349 -24.97 14.42 38.20
C PRO A 349 -23.77 15.31 38.49
N THR A 350 -23.36 15.31 39.76
CA THR A 350 -22.09 15.84 40.23
C THR A 350 -20.92 15.13 39.53
N TRP A 351 -20.29 15.81 38.58
CA TRP A 351 -18.91 15.50 38.16
C TRP A 351 -18.01 16.62 38.64
N ILE A 352 -17.41 16.42 39.81
CA ILE A 352 -16.26 17.20 40.26
C ILE A 352 -15.01 16.59 39.64
N SER A 353 -14.20 17.49 39.10
CA SER A 353 -12.93 17.33 38.44
C SER A 353 -11.88 16.61 39.30
N SER A 354 -11.03 15.81 38.65
CA SER A 354 -9.65 15.63 39.08
C SER A 354 -8.72 15.56 37.87
N SER A 355 -8.35 16.75 37.38
CA SER A 355 -7.12 16.94 36.64
C SER A 355 -5.95 16.74 37.61
N THR A 356 -5.26 15.61 37.54
CA THR A 356 -3.98 15.46 38.25
C THR A 356 -2.85 15.66 37.26
N ARG A 357 -2.32 16.89 37.28
CA ARG A 357 -1.07 17.30 36.67
C ARG A 357 0.06 16.53 37.35
N ARG A 358 0.61 15.48 36.72
CA ARG A 358 1.85 14.81 37.19
C ARG A 358 3.05 15.55 36.62
N SER A 359 3.54 16.51 37.39
CA SER A 359 4.94 16.91 37.39
C SER A 359 5.80 15.73 37.85
N ALA A 360 6.99 15.62 37.28
CA ALA A 360 8.05 14.72 37.68
C ALA A 360 8.25 14.76 39.21
N GLY A 361 8.12 13.59 39.83
CA GLY A 361 8.36 13.37 41.25
C GLY A 361 8.70 11.90 41.42
N VAL A 362 9.96 11.64 41.75
CA VAL A 362 10.50 10.34 42.11
C VAL A 362 9.68 9.76 43.26
N VAL A 363 9.09 8.57 43.06
CA VAL A 363 8.45 7.81 44.14
C VAL A 363 9.32 6.58 44.39
N PRO A 364 9.96 6.45 45.57
CA PRO A 364 10.62 5.21 45.94
C PRO A 364 9.57 4.16 46.35
N TRP A 365 9.74 2.95 45.84
CA TRP A 365 9.04 1.77 46.33
C TRP A 365 9.59 1.41 47.71
N CYS A 366 8.73 1.33 48.72
CA CYS A 366 9.01 0.67 50.00
C CYS A 366 7.93 -0.36 50.27
N TRP A 367 8.34 -1.62 50.34
CA TRP A 367 7.52 -2.78 50.68
C TRP A 367 7.90 -3.22 52.10
N ALA A 368 6.89 -3.69 52.83
CA ALA A 368 6.83 -4.10 54.24
C ALA A 368 8.15 -4.45 54.97
N GLY A 369 8.37 -3.79 56.13
CA GLY A 369 9.16 -4.33 57.24
C GLY A 369 10.66 -3.99 57.26
N ARG A 370 11.01 -2.70 57.45
CA ARG A 370 12.15 -2.16 58.22
C ARG A 370 12.22 -0.63 58.02
N GLY A 371 12.60 0.11 59.05
CA GLY A 371 12.43 1.58 59.16
C GLY A 371 13.10 2.41 58.05
N CYS A 372 12.42 3.47 57.62
CA CYS A 372 12.95 4.44 56.66
C CYS A 372 13.92 5.40 57.36
N ALA A 373 15.17 5.41 56.92
CA ALA A 373 16.13 6.47 57.22
C ALA A 373 16.11 7.50 56.09
N ASP A 374 15.92 8.76 56.47
CA ASP A 374 15.86 9.93 55.61
C ASP A 374 17.27 10.28 55.08
N ARG A 375 17.43 10.46 53.77
CA ARG A 375 18.62 11.07 53.18
C ARG A 375 18.20 12.08 52.11
N SER A 376 18.33 13.35 52.46
CA SER A 376 18.31 14.47 51.52
C SER A 376 19.58 14.49 50.65
N PRO A 377 19.52 14.93 49.39
CA PRO A 377 20.72 15.19 48.61
C PRO A 377 21.11 16.68 48.73
N SER A 378 22.38 16.93 49.06
CA SER A 378 23.08 18.20 48.90
C SER A 378 23.38 18.50 47.43
N PRO A 379 23.41 19.77 46.98
CA PRO A 379 23.80 20.11 45.62
C PRO A 379 25.31 20.38 45.53
N LEU A 380 26.02 19.76 44.59
CA LEU A 380 27.37 20.19 44.20
C LEU A 380 27.63 19.97 42.70
N ARG A 381 27.94 21.12 42.06
CA ARG A 381 28.86 21.44 40.95
C ARG A 381 28.71 20.75 39.59
#